data_AF-A0A970P406-F1
#
_entry.id   AF-A0A970P406-F1
#
_cell.length_a   1.000
_cell.length_b   1.000
_cell.length_c   1.000
_cell.angle_alpha   90.00
_cell.angle_beta   90.00
_cell.angle_gamma   90.00
#
_symmetry.space_group_name_H-M   'P 1'
#
loop_
_entity.id
_entity.type
_entity.pdbx_description
1 polymer ?
#
loop_
_entity_poly.entity_id
_entity_poly.type
_entity_poly.pdbx_seq_one_letter_code
_entity_poly.pdbx_strand_id
1 'polypeptide(L)'
;MDSVTNNSGYKRREFLKSAGLAATGLAMVPKMAFSENNPDIDDVRDGSTGLNDHGMQLTDLGNDKVEIFLPDKIYAIVGDTIQLFYRGMIKAPNPYIYDILVTCSKGKQYPRYFEDLPAAEDIGDTLFKIEVKSKDGTVLGAKTSTLVTKGIVQSPSANLHILCVGDSLTAGGVWCQEASRRLTGNSGNPAGSGLDNISFLGRKTGGGIGWEGNGGWQWSSYATQGRSAYKFYVSGISTPPAIGAVYSNNNIDYTISEVNLTDGGGYISATSSGSPAASGTLAKVSGNGDASIKFSSSEADSGNPFWEADTGQLDFPQYVNTYMKGQCDVICFLLTWNGQTAWKTDFSEVIMTAKSLIDHIHANYPACKVKIMGIQLPSLNGGMGANYGAAGKGYADTYGMVVTALNMNKAYQSWCNETEYSSFMEYVDVASQFDSEYNMPETDKPVNTRSNKTEKIGTNGVHPSTAGYYQIADVVYRNFVANFCQ
;
A
#
# COMPACT_ATOMS: atom_id res chain seq x y z
N MET A 1 13.06 65.50 23.21
CA MET A 1 13.34 64.44 24.19
C MET A 1 13.82 63.23 23.42
N ASP A 2 14.78 63.42 22.52
CA ASP A 2 16.24 63.58 22.79
C ASP A 2 16.86 62.19 22.76
N SER A 3 17.96 61.88 22.09
CA SER A 3 18.82 62.56 21.11
C SER A 3 19.94 61.52 20.87
N VAL A 4 20.26 61.10 19.65
CA VAL A 4 21.35 61.64 18.81
C VAL A 4 22.64 60.77 18.80
N THR A 5 22.88 60.14 17.64
CA THR A 5 24.15 60.06 16.85
C THR A 5 25.33 59.19 17.33
N ASN A 6 26.26 58.68 16.51
CA ASN A 6 26.75 58.95 15.13
C ASN A 6 27.35 57.63 14.57
N ASN A 7 27.18 57.23 13.30
CA ASN A 7 27.94 57.65 12.10
C ASN A 7 29.44 57.28 12.20
N SER A 8 30.11 56.55 11.30
CA SER A 8 30.33 56.69 9.84
C SER A 8 31.44 55.67 9.48
N GLY A 9 31.71 55.14 8.29
CA GLY A 9 31.27 55.38 6.92
C GLY A 9 32.39 54.92 5.96
N TYR A 10 32.02 54.62 4.70
CA TYR A 10 32.81 54.74 3.45
C TYR A 10 33.99 53.75 3.18
N LYS A 11 34.31 53.29 1.96
CA LYS A 11 33.91 53.61 0.56
C LYS A 11 34.30 52.43 -0.37
N ARG A 12 33.45 52.12 -1.37
CA ARG A 12 33.87 51.56 -2.67
C ARG A 12 34.61 52.65 -3.49
N ARG A 13 35.63 52.26 -4.26
CA ARG A 13 35.96 52.89 -5.55
C ARG A 13 36.76 51.96 -6.49
N GLU A 14 36.51 52.23 -7.76
CA GLU A 14 36.74 51.50 -9.00
C GLU A 14 38.14 51.54 -9.66
N PHE A 15 38.31 50.61 -10.62
CA PHE A 15 38.99 50.66 -11.95
C PHE A 15 40.53 50.72 -12.10
N LEU A 16 41.11 49.78 -12.88
CA LEU A 16 41.72 50.02 -14.22
C LEU A 16 42.32 48.74 -14.87
N LYS A 17 42.31 48.74 -16.21
CA LYS A 17 42.81 47.75 -17.19
C LYS A 17 44.34 47.77 -17.36
N SER A 18 44.95 46.65 -17.79
CA SER A 18 45.93 46.63 -18.89
C SER A 18 46.24 45.20 -19.38
N ALA A 19 46.61 45.10 -20.65
CA ALA A 19 46.96 43.91 -21.43
C ALA A 19 48.42 43.99 -21.92
N GLY A 20 49.02 42.87 -22.33
CA GLY A 20 50.28 42.77 -23.11
C GLY A 20 51.01 41.44 -22.85
N LEU A 21 51.03 40.49 -23.82
CA LEU A 21 52.13 40.17 -24.77
C LEU A 21 53.43 39.72 -24.09
N ALA A 22 54.26 38.77 -24.53
CA ALA A 22 54.33 37.71 -25.55
C ALA A 22 55.75 37.06 -25.38
N ALA A 23 56.07 36.02 -26.19
CA ALA A 23 57.41 35.43 -26.49
C ALA A 23 57.67 34.02 -25.88
N THR A 24 57.52 32.91 -26.63
CA THR A 24 58.38 32.29 -27.69
C THR A 24 59.57 31.48 -27.17
N GLY A 25 59.63 30.20 -27.56
CA GLY A 25 60.81 29.34 -27.47
C GLY A 25 60.59 27.98 -28.13
N LEU A 26 61.02 27.84 -29.39
CA LEU A 26 61.06 26.61 -30.20
C LEU A 26 62.33 25.77 -29.93
N ALA A 27 62.36 24.56 -30.52
CA ALA A 27 63.49 23.64 -30.80
C ALA A 27 63.70 22.52 -29.76
N MET A 28 63.97 21.25 -30.09
CA MET A 28 64.25 20.54 -31.35
C MET A 28 64.10 19.01 -31.06
N VAL A 29 63.72 18.23 -32.07
CA VAL A 29 63.73 16.75 -32.04
C VAL A 29 65.11 16.22 -32.42
N PRO A 30 65.61 15.16 -31.77
CA PRO A 30 66.51 14.20 -32.40
C PRO A 30 65.87 12.82 -32.55
N LYS A 31 66.01 12.25 -33.75
CA LYS A 31 65.69 10.86 -34.13
C LYS A 31 67.01 10.06 -34.13
N MET A 32 67.08 8.92 -33.44
CA MET A 32 67.91 7.76 -33.86
C MET A 32 67.33 6.45 -33.27
N ALA A 33 67.30 5.41 -34.11
CA ALA A 33 66.76 4.06 -33.91
C ALA A 33 67.80 3.11 -33.25
N PHE A 34 67.62 1.83 -32.86
CA PHE A 34 66.67 0.71 -33.03
C PHE A 34 66.83 -0.23 -31.80
N SER A 35 65.81 -1.05 -31.47
CA SER A 35 65.97 -2.50 -31.18
C SER A 35 64.60 -3.16 -31.07
N GLU A 36 64.36 -4.18 -31.88
CA GLU A 36 63.22 -5.11 -31.77
C GLU A 36 63.39 -6.00 -30.53
N ASN A 37 62.26 -6.58 -30.08
CA ASN A 37 62.05 -7.49 -28.94
C ASN A 37 61.76 -6.85 -27.58
N ASN A 38 60.48 -6.62 -27.28
CA ASN A 38 59.94 -6.86 -25.95
C ASN A 38 58.44 -7.24 -26.03
N PRO A 39 58.01 -8.43 -25.60
CA PRO A 39 56.60 -8.76 -25.47
C PRO A 39 56.15 -8.30 -24.07
N ASP A 40 55.41 -7.19 -23.98
CA ASP A 40 54.52 -6.83 -22.86
C ASP A 40 54.03 -5.39 -23.04
N ILE A 41 53.19 -5.17 -24.04
CA ILE A 41 52.31 -4.00 -24.09
C ILE A 41 50.90 -4.53 -24.30
N ASP A 42 50.21 -4.74 -23.20
CA ASP A 42 48.77 -4.50 -23.11
C ASP A 42 48.47 -3.92 -21.72
N ASP A 43 47.47 -3.05 -21.71
CA ASP A 43 46.81 -2.45 -20.56
C ASP A 43 47.34 -1.11 -20.02
N VAL A 44 46.95 -0.04 -20.72
CA VAL A 44 46.70 1.27 -20.09
C VAL A 44 45.30 1.71 -20.49
N ARG A 45 44.31 1.50 -19.61
CA ARG A 45 43.06 2.27 -19.60
C ARG A 45 42.67 2.71 -18.20
N ASP A 46 42.91 4.01 -18.00
CA ASP A 46 41.97 5.00 -17.46
C ASP A 46 41.29 4.70 -16.12
N GLY A 47 41.93 5.20 -15.05
CA GLY A 47 41.31 5.41 -13.76
C GLY A 47 40.41 6.64 -13.76
N SER A 48 39.10 6.41 -13.89
CA SER A 48 38.07 7.36 -13.46
C SER A 48 36.78 6.64 -13.03
N THR A 49 36.87 5.74 -12.06
CA THR A 49 35.69 5.20 -11.38
C THR A 49 35.31 6.10 -10.20
N GLY A 50 34.26 6.90 -10.39
CA GLY A 50 33.59 7.61 -9.30
C GLY A 50 33.00 6.59 -8.31
N LEU A 51 33.56 6.56 -7.10
CA LEU A 51 33.16 5.68 -6.01
C LEU A 51 31.93 6.25 -5.28
N ASN A 52 30.86 5.48 -5.19
CA ASN A 52 29.77 5.61 -4.23
C ASN A 52 30.00 4.62 -3.07
N ASP A 53 29.58 5.01 -1.86
CA ASP A 53 30.06 4.57 -0.53
C ASP A 53 29.84 3.08 -0.15
N HIS A 54 29.53 2.20 -1.11
CA HIS A 54 29.32 0.77 -0.89
C HIS A 54 29.95 -0.16 -1.94
N GLY A 55 30.97 0.28 -2.69
CA GLY A 55 32.01 -0.61 -3.25
C GLY A 55 31.59 -1.93 -3.91
N MET A 56 30.40 -2.04 -4.49
CA MET A 56 30.04 -3.19 -5.31
C MET A 56 30.66 -2.98 -6.67
N GLN A 57 31.68 -3.78 -7.00
CA GLN A 57 31.95 -4.04 -8.41
C GLN A 57 30.65 -4.57 -9.02
N LEU A 58 30.20 -3.96 -10.12
CA LEU A 58 29.16 -4.49 -11.01
C LEU A 58 29.71 -5.78 -11.65
N THR A 59 29.90 -6.83 -10.84
CA THR A 59 30.17 -8.18 -11.34
C THR A 59 28.96 -8.61 -12.15
N ASP A 60 29.22 -9.45 -13.15
CA ASP A 60 28.31 -9.84 -14.22
C ASP A 60 26.86 -10.04 -13.74
N LEU A 61 26.02 -9.03 -13.95
CA LEU A 61 24.57 -9.12 -13.78
C LEU A 61 24.11 -10.11 -14.85
N GLY A 62 24.11 -11.41 -14.53
CA GLY A 62 23.90 -12.49 -15.48
C GLY A 62 22.67 -12.28 -16.36
N ASN A 63 22.61 -12.98 -17.49
CA ASN A 63 21.52 -12.89 -18.47
C ASN A 63 20.22 -13.57 -18.02
N ASP A 64 19.97 -13.65 -16.71
CA ASP A 64 18.76 -14.23 -16.16
C ASP A 64 17.57 -13.31 -16.42
N LYS A 65 16.44 -13.91 -16.80
CA LYS A 65 15.21 -13.15 -17.04
C LYS A 65 14.75 -12.47 -15.75
N VAL A 66 14.40 -11.19 -15.86
CA VAL A 66 13.79 -10.42 -14.77
C VAL A 66 12.29 -10.31 -15.03
N GLU A 67 11.48 -10.81 -14.10
CA GLU A 67 10.03 -10.68 -14.22
C GLU A 67 9.56 -9.29 -13.75
N ILE A 68 8.64 -8.71 -14.52
CA ILE A 68 8.00 -7.44 -14.23
C ILE A 68 6.50 -7.68 -14.12
N PHE A 69 5.90 -7.25 -13.00
CA PHE A 69 4.48 -7.14 -12.83
C PHE A 69 4.04 -5.70 -13.09
N LEU A 70 3.06 -5.54 -13.97
CA LEU A 70 2.30 -4.31 -14.19
C LEU A 70 0.82 -4.68 -14.27
N PRO A 71 -0.08 -3.86 -13.73
CA PRO A 71 -1.51 -4.00 -14.01
C PRO A 71 -1.79 -3.69 -15.48
N ASP A 72 -2.95 -4.11 -15.97
CA ASP A 72 -3.34 -3.81 -17.36
C ASP A 72 -3.61 -2.30 -17.57
N LYS A 73 -4.13 -1.64 -16.52
CA LYS A 73 -4.43 -0.21 -16.50
C LYS A 73 -3.86 0.45 -15.24
N ILE A 74 -3.39 1.68 -15.40
CA ILE A 74 -3.00 2.58 -14.31
C ILE A 74 -3.79 3.86 -14.52
N TYR A 75 -4.58 4.28 -13.53
CA TYR A 75 -5.37 5.51 -13.62
C TYR A 75 -4.57 6.70 -13.10
N ALA A 76 -4.46 7.73 -13.92
CA ALA A 76 -3.91 9.02 -13.55
C ALA A 76 -5.01 10.09 -13.62
N ILE A 77 -5.04 11.01 -12.67
CA ILE A 77 -6.07 12.05 -12.60
C ILE A 77 -5.44 13.41 -12.86
N VAL A 78 -6.08 14.22 -13.71
CA VAL A 78 -5.61 15.59 -14.00
C VAL A 78 -5.43 16.38 -12.72
N GLY A 79 -4.24 16.97 -12.54
CA GLY A 79 -3.87 17.74 -11.35
C GLY A 79 -3.48 16.91 -10.12
N ASP A 80 -3.47 15.58 -10.21
CA ASP A 80 -3.01 14.69 -9.14
C ASP A 80 -1.71 13.99 -9.54
N THR A 81 -0.63 14.24 -8.81
CA THR A 81 0.66 13.60 -9.08
C THR A 81 0.56 12.09 -8.86
N ILE A 82 0.91 11.31 -9.89
CA ILE A 82 1.07 9.86 -9.79
C ILE A 82 2.54 9.50 -9.77
N GLN A 83 2.92 8.59 -8.86
CA GLN A 83 4.25 8.02 -8.77
C GLN A 83 4.15 6.50 -8.87
N LEU A 84 5.00 5.90 -9.72
CA LEU A 84 5.09 4.46 -9.94
C LEU A 84 6.48 3.96 -9.54
N PHE A 85 6.57 3.29 -8.39
CA PHE A 85 7.81 2.84 -7.76
C PHE A 85 8.29 1.51 -8.33
N TYR A 86 9.54 1.47 -8.79
CA TYR A 86 10.09 0.30 -9.49
C TYR A 86 10.10 -0.97 -8.64
N ARG A 87 10.26 -0.84 -7.32
CA ARG A 87 10.19 -1.99 -6.42
C ARG A 87 8.85 -2.69 -6.47
N GLY A 88 7.76 -1.94 -6.56
CA GLY A 88 6.39 -2.46 -6.67
C GLY A 88 6.09 -3.20 -7.98
N MET A 89 7.00 -3.15 -8.97
CA MET A 89 6.79 -3.68 -10.31
C MET A 89 7.83 -4.73 -10.70
N ILE A 90 9.10 -4.55 -10.30
CA ILE A 90 10.21 -5.38 -10.74
C ILE A 90 10.52 -6.43 -9.67
N LYS A 91 10.39 -7.72 -10.03
CA LYS A 91 10.70 -8.85 -9.15
C LYS A 91 12.20 -9.09 -9.10
N ALA A 92 12.91 -8.24 -8.37
CA ALA A 92 14.34 -8.34 -8.08
C ALA A 92 14.63 -7.89 -6.63
N PRO A 93 15.63 -8.49 -5.93
CA PRO A 93 15.96 -8.07 -4.56
C PRO A 93 16.35 -6.59 -4.47
N ASN A 94 17.10 -6.11 -5.46
CA ASN A 94 17.41 -4.71 -5.65
C ASN A 94 17.28 -4.37 -7.14
N PRO A 95 16.16 -3.78 -7.59
CA PRO A 95 15.96 -3.47 -9.00
C PRO A 95 16.93 -2.39 -9.52
N TYR A 96 17.48 -1.56 -8.64
CA TYR A 96 18.33 -0.43 -9.00
C TYR A 96 19.74 -0.82 -9.47
N ILE A 97 20.07 -2.11 -9.45
CA ILE A 97 21.32 -2.62 -10.05
C ILE A 97 21.23 -2.73 -11.56
N TYR A 98 20.01 -2.79 -12.10
CA TYR A 98 19.76 -2.91 -13.54
C TYR A 98 19.61 -1.54 -14.19
N ASP A 99 19.81 -1.50 -15.50
CA ASP A 99 19.36 -0.37 -16.33
C ASP A 99 17.84 -0.51 -16.53
N ILE A 100 17.08 0.40 -15.92
CA ILE A 100 15.62 0.44 -16.03
C ILE A 100 15.28 1.51 -17.05
N LEU A 101 14.57 1.15 -18.12
CA LEU A 101 14.07 2.09 -19.11
C LEU A 101 12.54 2.14 -19.07
N VAL A 102 12.01 3.32 -18.77
CA VAL A 102 10.59 3.64 -18.92
C VAL A 102 10.37 4.30 -20.28
N THR A 103 9.42 3.80 -21.05
CA THR A 103 8.91 4.46 -22.26
C THR A 103 7.47 4.87 -22.03
N CYS A 104 7.25 6.18 -21.94
CA CYS A 104 5.94 6.82 -21.84
C CYS A 104 6.03 8.19 -22.53
N SER A 105 4.95 8.62 -23.19
CA SER A 105 4.91 9.96 -23.80
C SER A 105 4.65 11.08 -22.78
N LYS A 106 4.34 10.70 -21.53
CA LYS A 106 4.03 11.57 -20.39
C LYS A 106 5.01 11.34 -19.25
N GLY A 107 5.02 12.24 -18.27
CA GLY A 107 5.82 12.13 -17.06
C GLY A 107 7.34 12.15 -17.24
N LYS A 108 8.03 11.75 -16.19
CA LYS A 108 9.49 11.75 -16.05
C LYS A 108 9.94 10.49 -15.32
N GLN A 109 11.07 9.96 -15.73
CA GLN A 109 11.74 8.85 -15.06
C GLN A 109 12.76 9.40 -14.05
N TYR A 110 12.64 8.95 -12.80
CA TYR A 110 13.61 9.15 -11.71
C TYR A 110 14.24 7.80 -11.32
N PRO A 111 15.33 7.79 -10.53
CA PRO A 111 16.02 6.54 -10.17
C PRO A 111 15.16 5.50 -9.45
N ARG A 112 14.17 5.93 -8.67
CA ARG A 112 13.30 5.06 -7.85
C ARG A 112 11.92 4.83 -8.44
N TYR A 113 11.44 5.78 -9.22
CA TYR A 113 10.05 5.82 -9.68
C TYR A 113 9.91 6.58 -10.99
N PHE A 114 8.83 6.31 -11.71
CA PHE A 114 8.26 7.21 -12.70
C PHE A 114 7.31 8.19 -12.01
N GLU A 115 7.24 9.44 -12.44
CA GLU A 115 6.32 10.45 -11.92
C GLU A 115 5.64 11.20 -13.07
N ASP A 116 4.35 11.44 -12.94
CA ASP A 116 3.59 12.30 -13.85
C ASP A 116 2.63 13.21 -13.07
N LEU A 117 2.42 14.43 -13.58
CA LEU A 117 1.39 15.35 -13.12
C LEU A 117 0.52 15.68 -14.34
N PRO A 118 -0.54 14.89 -14.58
CA PRO A 118 -1.30 15.01 -15.81
C PRO A 118 -2.02 16.36 -15.91
N ALA A 119 -1.98 16.97 -17.08
CA ALA A 119 -2.74 18.16 -17.45
C ALA A 119 -4.01 17.79 -18.24
N ALA A 120 -4.89 18.76 -18.48
CA ALA A 120 -6.18 18.51 -19.15
C ALA A 120 -6.01 17.99 -20.59
N GLU A 121 -4.97 18.43 -21.29
CA GLU A 121 -4.58 17.96 -22.62
C GLU A 121 -4.05 16.52 -22.63
N ASP A 122 -3.75 15.94 -21.47
CA ASP A 122 -3.25 14.57 -21.34
C ASP A 122 -4.37 13.53 -21.21
N ILE A 123 -5.64 13.95 -21.12
CA ILE A 123 -6.80 13.04 -21.02
C ILE A 123 -6.81 12.07 -22.21
N GLY A 124 -6.87 10.78 -21.91
CA GLY A 124 -6.80 9.69 -22.89
C GLY A 124 -5.90 8.56 -22.43
N ASP A 125 -5.66 7.62 -23.34
CA ASP A 125 -4.86 6.44 -23.08
C ASP A 125 -3.43 6.65 -23.61
N THR A 126 -2.43 6.37 -22.77
CA THR A 126 -1.02 6.41 -23.14
C THR A 126 -0.35 5.07 -22.85
N LEU A 127 0.50 4.59 -23.77
CA LEU A 127 1.33 3.41 -23.51
C LEU A 127 2.35 3.72 -22.42
N PHE A 128 2.35 2.90 -21.37
CA PHE A 128 3.40 2.85 -20.36
C PHE A 128 4.17 1.54 -20.50
N LYS A 129 5.48 1.60 -20.72
CA LYS A 129 6.33 0.41 -20.87
C LYS A 129 7.53 0.51 -19.94
N ILE A 130 7.88 -0.62 -19.32
CA ILE A 130 9.13 -0.79 -18.57
C ILE A 130 9.96 -1.89 -19.25
N GLU A 131 11.25 -1.62 -19.41
CA GLU A 131 12.28 -2.61 -19.73
C GLU A 131 13.32 -2.64 -18.62
N VAL A 132 13.75 -3.85 -18.26
CA VAL A 132 14.90 -4.08 -17.37
C VAL A 132 16.02 -4.66 -18.23
N LYS A 133 17.18 -4.02 -18.19
CA LYS A 133 18.34 -4.35 -19.01
C LYS A 133 19.57 -4.66 -18.16
N SER A 134 20.40 -5.57 -18.65
CA SER A 134 21.74 -5.81 -18.12
C SER A 134 22.67 -4.64 -18.45
N LYS A 135 23.87 -4.66 -17.87
CA LYS A 135 24.93 -3.64 -18.06
C LYS A 135 25.35 -3.41 -19.52
N ASP A 136 25.14 -4.39 -20.40
CA ASP A 136 25.48 -4.33 -21.82
C ASP A 136 24.29 -3.91 -22.71
N GLY A 137 23.14 -3.61 -22.09
CA GLY A 137 21.92 -3.18 -22.78
C GLY A 137 21.00 -4.33 -23.21
N THR A 138 21.32 -5.59 -22.92
CA THR A 138 20.44 -6.74 -23.21
C THR A 138 19.16 -6.65 -22.39
N VAL A 139 17.99 -6.77 -23.03
CA VAL A 139 16.68 -6.75 -22.33
C VAL A 139 16.46 -8.08 -21.59
N LEU A 140 16.42 -8.01 -20.26
CA LEU A 140 16.17 -9.14 -19.36
C LEU A 140 14.67 -9.33 -19.07
N GLY A 141 13.88 -8.26 -19.19
CA GLY A 141 12.43 -8.27 -19.00
C GLY A 141 11.79 -7.03 -19.59
N ALA A 142 10.56 -7.16 -20.10
CA ALA A 142 9.76 -6.04 -20.60
C ALA A 142 8.28 -6.26 -20.34
N LYS A 143 7.55 -5.21 -19.97
CA LYS A 143 6.10 -5.25 -19.76
C LYS A 143 5.47 -3.91 -20.11
N THR A 144 4.20 -3.94 -20.53
CA THR A 144 3.40 -2.77 -20.87
C THR A 144 2.15 -2.69 -20.01
N SER A 145 1.69 -1.48 -19.76
CA SER A 145 0.41 -1.12 -19.16
C SER A 145 -0.19 0.06 -19.94
N THR A 146 -1.48 0.32 -19.73
CA THR A 146 -2.13 1.53 -20.24
C THR A 146 -2.24 2.56 -19.12
N LEU A 147 -1.57 3.70 -19.27
CA LEU A 147 -1.79 4.87 -18.42
C LEU A 147 -3.07 5.58 -18.92
N VAL A 148 -4.15 5.45 -18.17
CA VAL A 148 -5.47 6.01 -18.48
C VAL A 148 -5.62 7.32 -17.71
N THR A 149 -5.51 8.44 -18.41
CA THR A 149 -5.64 9.76 -17.81
C THR A 149 -7.08 10.25 -17.88
N LYS A 150 -7.65 10.64 -16.75
CA LYS A 150 -9.02 11.16 -16.62
C LYS A 150 -9.04 12.51 -15.89
N GLY A 151 -10.00 13.36 -16.25
CA GLY A 151 -10.40 14.50 -15.44
C GLY A 151 -11.56 14.15 -14.51
N ILE A 152 -11.79 14.98 -13.51
CA ILE A 152 -13.07 15.00 -12.78
C ILE A 152 -14.07 15.76 -13.65
N VAL A 153 -15.18 15.11 -14.00
CA VAL A 153 -16.24 15.72 -14.83
C VAL A 153 -17.41 16.17 -13.96
N GLN A 154 -17.87 15.30 -13.07
CA GLN A 154 -19.03 15.53 -12.20
C GLN A 154 -18.99 14.64 -10.97
N SER A 155 -19.74 15.00 -9.92
CA SER A 155 -20.07 14.05 -8.86
C SER A 155 -21.04 12.97 -9.38
N PRO A 156 -21.06 11.77 -8.77
CA PRO A 156 -22.09 10.78 -9.04
C PRO A 156 -23.50 11.39 -8.99
N SER A 157 -24.38 11.00 -9.90
CA SER A 157 -25.75 11.56 -9.99
C SER A 157 -26.67 11.09 -8.84
N ALA A 158 -26.32 9.98 -8.19
CA ALA A 158 -26.97 9.44 -7.01
C ALA A 158 -25.91 9.03 -5.98
N ASN A 159 -26.28 9.01 -4.70
CA ASN A 159 -25.37 8.67 -3.62
C ASN A 159 -24.87 7.22 -3.75
N LEU A 160 -23.57 7.05 -4.00
CA LEU A 160 -22.94 5.73 -4.06
C LEU A 160 -22.59 5.24 -2.65
N HIS A 161 -23.04 4.05 -2.31
CA HIS A 161 -22.71 3.36 -1.06
C HIS A 161 -21.52 2.43 -1.25
N ILE A 162 -20.40 2.79 -0.61
CA ILE A 162 -19.10 2.12 -0.76
C ILE A 162 -18.79 1.34 0.51
N LEU A 163 -18.50 0.04 0.36
CA LEU A 163 -18.00 -0.80 1.45
C LEU A 163 -16.50 -1.07 1.26
N CYS A 164 -15.68 -0.70 2.23
CA CYS A 164 -14.27 -1.08 2.27
C CYS A 164 -14.10 -2.31 3.16
N VAL A 165 -13.71 -3.45 2.58
CA VAL A 165 -13.49 -4.71 3.28
C VAL A 165 -12.00 -5.02 3.35
N GLY A 166 -11.48 -5.46 4.50
CA GLY A 166 -10.10 -5.92 4.55
C GLY A 166 -9.63 -6.52 5.85
N ASP A 167 -8.31 -6.66 5.95
CA ASP A 167 -7.65 -7.24 7.12
C ASP A 167 -7.12 -6.17 8.09
N SER A 168 -5.93 -6.38 8.68
CA SER A 168 -5.30 -5.42 9.58
C SER A 168 -4.96 -4.09 8.90
N LEU A 169 -4.75 -4.07 7.57
CA LEU A 169 -4.54 -2.82 6.85
C LEU A 169 -5.80 -1.95 6.81
N THR A 170 -6.98 -2.58 6.81
CA THR A 170 -8.28 -1.89 6.78
C THR A 170 -8.85 -1.70 8.19
N ALA A 171 -8.40 -2.48 9.18
CA ALA A 171 -8.99 -2.50 10.51
C ALA A 171 -9.09 -1.14 11.19
N GLY A 172 -8.04 -0.31 11.09
CA GLY A 172 -8.03 1.04 11.64
C GLY A 172 -8.77 2.09 10.79
N GLY A 173 -9.23 1.75 9.59
CA GLY A 173 -9.92 2.66 8.68
C GLY A 173 -9.09 3.85 8.18
N VAL A 174 -7.75 3.81 8.32
CA VAL A 174 -6.88 4.96 8.00
C VAL A 174 -6.96 5.31 6.52
N TRP A 175 -6.78 4.33 5.63
CA TRP A 175 -6.88 4.56 4.20
C TRP A 175 -8.32 4.83 3.75
N CYS A 176 -9.33 4.25 4.43
CA CYS A 176 -10.74 4.48 4.12
C CYS A 176 -11.13 5.93 4.38
N GLN A 177 -10.74 6.45 5.55
CA GLN A 177 -10.99 7.84 5.94
C GLN A 177 -10.27 8.81 5.01
N GLU A 178 -9.02 8.51 4.64
CA GLU A 178 -8.29 9.35 3.70
C GLU A 178 -8.88 9.29 2.28
N ALA A 179 -9.32 8.12 1.80
CA ALA A 179 -9.96 8.02 0.49
C ALA A 179 -11.26 8.82 0.45
N SER A 180 -12.08 8.72 1.50
CA SER A 180 -13.27 9.56 1.65
C SER A 180 -12.93 11.04 1.70
N ARG A 181 -11.88 11.44 2.42
CA ARG A 181 -11.42 12.84 2.51
C ARG A 181 -10.92 13.37 1.16
N ARG A 182 -10.15 12.56 0.41
CA ARG A 182 -9.66 12.88 -0.93
C ARG A 182 -10.80 13.07 -1.93
N LEU A 183 -11.86 12.28 -1.82
CA LEU A 183 -13.03 12.40 -2.70
C LEU A 183 -13.94 13.57 -2.31
N THR A 184 -14.35 13.64 -1.04
CA THR A 184 -15.47 14.51 -0.58
C THR A 184 -15.03 15.77 0.17
N GLY A 185 -13.81 15.79 0.70
CA GLY A 185 -13.28 16.94 1.43
C GLY A 185 -12.76 18.04 0.51
N ASN A 186 -12.49 19.23 1.07
CA ASN A 186 -11.91 20.38 0.35
C ASN A 186 -10.52 20.80 0.87
N SER A 187 -10.01 20.11 1.90
CA SER A 187 -8.76 20.43 2.59
C SER A 187 -7.73 19.31 2.40
N GLY A 188 -6.63 19.32 3.17
CA GLY A 188 -5.59 18.28 3.15
C GLY A 188 -4.50 18.50 2.10
N ASN A 189 -3.51 17.62 2.10
CA ASN A 189 -2.42 17.63 1.12
C ASN A 189 -2.14 16.21 0.61
N PRO A 190 -2.49 15.87 -0.65
CA PRO A 190 -3.18 16.73 -1.60
C PRO A 190 -4.60 17.11 -1.17
N ALA A 191 -5.11 18.21 -1.70
CA ALA A 191 -6.45 18.69 -1.38
C ALA A 191 -7.51 17.68 -1.85
N GLY A 192 -8.61 17.57 -1.10
CA GLY A 192 -9.77 16.80 -1.54
C GLY A 192 -10.52 17.48 -2.69
N SER A 193 -11.36 16.71 -3.39
CA SER A 193 -12.05 17.16 -4.60
C SER A 193 -13.44 17.76 -4.39
N GLY A 194 -13.95 17.79 -3.15
CA GLY A 194 -15.26 18.36 -2.84
C GLY A 194 -16.43 17.67 -3.53
N LEU A 195 -16.31 16.38 -3.86
CA LEU A 195 -17.35 15.63 -4.56
C LEU A 195 -18.49 15.26 -3.60
N ASP A 196 -19.72 15.36 -4.10
CA ASP A 196 -20.92 14.94 -3.40
C ASP A 196 -21.33 13.50 -3.76
N ASN A 197 -22.39 13.00 -3.12
CA ASN A 197 -23.03 11.72 -3.46
C ASN A 197 -22.10 10.49 -3.34
N ILE A 198 -21.23 10.52 -2.33
CA ILE A 198 -20.30 9.42 -2.02
C ILE A 198 -20.39 9.13 -0.52
N SER A 199 -20.71 7.89 -0.16
CA SER A 199 -20.84 7.46 1.24
C SER A 199 -20.07 6.17 1.49
N PHE A 200 -19.04 6.24 2.32
CA PHE A 200 -18.34 5.06 2.84
C PHE A 200 -19.10 4.53 4.07
N LEU A 201 -19.55 3.28 4.00
CA LEU A 201 -20.43 2.65 4.99
C LEU A 201 -19.87 1.28 5.40
N GLY A 202 -20.29 0.81 6.57
CA GLY A 202 -19.86 -0.45 7.15
C GLY A 202 -20.07 -0.47 8.67
N ARG A 203 -19.93 -1.65 9.26
CA ARG A 203 -20.16 -1.89 10.70
C ARG A 203 -19.18 -1.12 11.59
N LYS A 204 -17.91 -1.01 11.19
CA LYS A 204 -16.93 -0.19 11.93
C LYS A 204 -17.06 1.25 11.46
N THR A 205 -17.01 2.19 12.39
CA THR A 205 -17.18 3.61 12.08
C THR A 205 -16.08 4.47 12.68
N GLY A 206 -15.73 5.55 12.01
CA GLY A 206 -14.77 6.56 12.48
C GLY A 206 -14.61 7.69 11.46
N GLY A 207 -14.28 8.90 11.93
CA GLY A 207 -14.13 10.06 11.05
C GLY A 207 -15.39 10.42 10.23
N GLY A 208 -16.58 9.99 10.67
CA GLY A 208 -17.84 10.22 9.96
C GLY A 208 -18.19 9.21 8.86
N ILE A 209 -17.39 8.16 8.68
CA ILE A 209 -17.63 7.09 7.68
C ILE A 209 -17.66 5.70 8.32
N GLY A 210 -18.01 4.68 7.53
CA GLY A 210 -17.93 3.27 7.90
C GLY A 210 -17.04 2.39 6.99
N TRP A 211 -16.63 1.22 7.49
CA TRP A 211 -15.86 0.17 6.79
C TRP A 211 -15.98 -1.20 7.50
N GLU A 212 -15.41 -2.26 6.90
CA GLU A 212 -15.32 -3.61 7.47
C GLU A 212 -13.88 -4.15 7.41
N GLY A 213 -13.06 -3.80 8.40
CA GLY A 213 -11.66 -4.24 8.46
C GLY A 213 -11.37 -5.02 9.73
N ASN A 214 -10.76 -6.21 9.66
CA ASN A 214 -10.48 -7.03 10.83
C ASN A 214 -9.07 -7.60 10.85
N GLY A 215 -8.31 -7.30 11.91
CA GLY A 215 -6.92 -7.76 12.04
C GLY A 215 -6.79 -9.29 12.02
N GLY A 216 -5.85 -9.79 11.22
CA GLY A 216 -5.60 -11.23 11.10
C GLY A 216 -6.58 -11.99 10.20
N TRP A 217 -7.53 -11.31 9.55
CA TRP A 217 -8.50 -11.95 8.68
C TRP A 217 -7.97 -12.14 7.25
N GLN A 218 -8.60 -13.05 6.53
CA GLN A 218 -8.30 -13.37 5.13
C GLN A 218 -9.61 -13.69 4.38
N TRP A 219 -9.53 -14.03 3.09
CA TRP A 219 -10.72 -14.39 2.30
C TRP A 219 -11.60 -15.45 2.97
N SER A 220 -11.00 -16.51 3.52
CA SER A 220 -11.77 -17.55 4.23
C SER A 220 -12.50 -17.04 5.47
N SER A 221 -12.03 -15.96 6.10
CA SER A 221 -12.71 -15.35 7.24
C SER A 221 -14.03 -14.68 6.84
N TYR A 222 -14.13 -14.19 5.59
CA TYR A 222 -15.33 -13.53 5.05
C TYR A 222 -16.19 -14.45 4.18
N ALA A 223 -15.63 -15.52 3.65
CA ALA A 223 -16.31 -16.45 2.72
C ALA A 223 -16.90 -17.70 3.41
N THR A 224 -16.61 -17.90 4.70
CA THR A 224 -17.08 -19.06 5.48
C THR A 224 -17.67 -18.59 6.81
N GLN A 225 -18.06 -19.51 7.71
CA GLN A 225 -18.48 -19.18 9.08
C GLN A 225 -17.45 -18.31 9.84
N GLY A 226 -16.18 -18.34 9.43
CA GLY A 226 -15.12 -17.54 10.03
C GLY A 226 -14.68 -18.10 11.38
N ARG A 227 -14.12 -17.24 12.23
CA ARG A 227 -13.70 -17.64 13.59
C ARG A 227 -14.90 -17.78 14.50
N SER A 228 -14.79 -18.62 15.53
CA SER A 228 -15.80 -18.67 16.59
C SER A 228 -15.96 -17.30 17.24
N ALA A 229 -17.19 -16.81 17.26
CA ALA A 229 -17.60 -15.67 18.05
C ALA A 229 -18.65 -16.10 19.07
N TYR A 230 -18.95 -15.20 20.00
CA TYR A 230 -20.01 -15.39 20.97
C TYR A 230 -20.80 -14.09 21.11
N LYS A 231 -22.13 -14.20 21.07
CA LYS A 231 -23.05 -13.16 21.50
C LYS A 231 -23.19 -13.24 23.01
N PHE A 232 -23.06 -12.10 23.67
CA PHE A 232 -23.30 -11.92 25.09
C PHE A 232 -24.54 -11.04 25.25
N TYR A 233 -25.60 -11.59 25.85
CA TYR A 233 -26.82 -10.83 26.13
C TYR A 233 -26.63 -10.04 27.41
N VAL A 234 -26.72 -8.73 27.31
CA VAL A 234 -26.26 -7.77 28.31
C VAL A 234 -27.36 -6.76 28.63
N SER A 235 -27.28 -6.17 29.81
CA SER A 235 -28.17 -5.09 30.25
C SER A 235 -27.43 -4.14 31.18
N GLY A 236 -27.93 -2.90 31.25
CA GLY A 236 -27.37 -1.87 32.12
C GLY A 236 -25.99 -1.37 31.69
N ILE A 237 -25.64 -1.49 30.41
CA ILE A 237 -24.42 -0.90 29.87
C ILE A 237 -24.57 0.63 29.87
N SER A 238 -23.66 1.31 30.57
CA SER A 238 -23.61 2.77 30.67
C SER A 238 -22.77 3.37 29.55
N THR A 239 -21.63 2.75 29.25
CA THR A 239 -20.75 3.11 28.13
C THR A 239 -20.64 1.92 27.20
N PRO A 240 -21.29 1.96 26.01
CA PRO A 240 -21.16 0.91 25.01
C PRO A 240 -19.69 0.61 24.71
N PRO A 241 -19.29 -0.67 24.65
CA PRO A 241 -17.93 -1.00 24.26
C PRO A 241 -17.68 -0.58 22.82
N ALA A 242 -16.47 -0.14 22.51
CA ALA A 242 -16.09 0.09 21.11
C ALA A 242 -15.82 -1.25 20.41
N ILE A 243 -16.06 -1.31 19.11
CA ILE A 243 -15.57 -2.41 18.28
C ILE A 243 -14.05 -2.51 18.43
N GLY A 244 -13.53 -3.70 18.67
CA GLY A 244 -12.12 -3.97 18.96
C GLY A 244 -11.71 -3.85 20.44
N ALA A 245 -12.60 -3.43 21.35
CA ALA A 245 -12.34 -3.52 22.78
C ALA A 245 -12.17 -4.99 23.21
N VAL A 246 -11.31 -5.23 24.19
CA VAL A 246 -11.03 -6.59 24.69
C VAL A 246 -11.57 -6.74 26.09
N TYR A 247 -12.34 -7.79 26.31
CA TYR A 247 -12.88 -8.20 27.60
C TYR A 247 -12.49 -9.64 27.90
N SER A 248 -12.30 -9.98 29.17
CA SER A 248 -11.95 -11.33 29.60
C SER A 248 -13.11 -11.99 30.34
N ASN A 249 -13.33 -13.28 30.07
CA ASN A 249 -14.19 -14.16 30.87
C ASN A 249 -13.53 -15.54 30.94
N ASN A 250 -13.43 -16.11 32.14
CA ASN A 250 -12.81 -17.43 32.34
C ASN A 250 -11.37 -17.56 31.77
N ASN A 251 -10.56 -16.50 31.91
CA ASN A 251 -9.20 -16.39 31.36
C ASN A 251 -9.10 -16.50 29.83
N ILE A 252 -10.21 -16.29 29.12
CA ILE A 252 -10.26 -16.19 27.66
C ILE A 252 -10.57 -14.74 27.31
N ASP A 253 -9.82 -14.20 26.37
CA ASP A 253 -10.03 -12.85 25.87
C ASP A 253 -10.98 -12.85 24.67
N TYR A 254 -11.96 -11.94 24.74
CA TYR A 254 -13.03 -11.72 23.79
C TYR A 254 -12.87 -10.33 23.20
N THR A 255 -12.65 -10.25 21.89
CA THR A 255 -12.53 -8.97 21.17
C THR A 255 -13.88 -8.59 20.57
N ILE A 256 -14.47 -7.47 21.01
CA ILE A 256 -15.79 -7.01 20.58
C ILE A 256 -15.80 -6.84 19.05
N SER A 257 -16.71 -7.56 18.39
CA SER A 257 -16.95 -7.51 16.96
C SER A 257 -18.24 -6.75 16.64
N GLU A 258 -19.25 -6.83 17.49
CA GLU A 258 -20.55 -6.17 17.28
C GLU A 258 -21.14 -5.63 18.58
N VAL A 259 -21.90 -4.55 18.49
CA VAL A 259 -22.65 -3.97 19.60
C VAL A 259 -24.06 -3.65 19.13
N ASN A 260 -25.02 -4.40 19.62
CA ASN A 260 -26.44 -4.21 19.34
C ASN A 260 -27.17 -3.92 20.65
N LEU A 261 -27.21 -2.63 21.01
CA LEU A 261 -27.77 -2.15 22.27
C LEU A 261 -28.83 -1.08 22.00
N THR A 262 -29.96 -1.18 22.70
CA THR A 262 -30.97 -0.12 22.84
C THR A 262 -31.12 0.17 24.34
N ASP A 263 -30.96 1.43 24.74
CA ASP A 263 -31.02 1.88 26.15
C ASP A 263 -30.17 1.02 27.11
N GLY A 264 -28.98 0.61 26.66
CA GLY A 264 -28.02 -0.17 27.45
C GLY A 264 -28.35 -1.66 27.59
N GLY A 265 -29.38 -2.16 26.90
CA GLY A 265 -29.75 -3.58 26.83
C GLY A 265 -29.72 -4.13 25.40
N GLY A 266 -29.39 -5.41 25.25
CA GLY A 266 -29.30 -6.08 23.96
C GLY A 266 -28.22 -7.16 23.96
N TYR A 267 -27.43 -7.25 22.89
CA TYR A 267 -26.27 -8.13 22.84
C TYR A 267 -25.01 -7.43 22.36
N ILE A 268 -23.86 -7.99 22.72
CA ILE A 268 -22.56 -7.67 22.12
C ILE A 268 -21.96 -8.96 21.58
N SER A 269 -21.45 -8.97 20.34
CA SER A 269 -20.70 -10.12 19.82
C SER A 269 -19.21 -9.90 20.00
N ALA A 270 -18.47 -10.98 20.26
CA ALA A 270 -17.02 -10.93 20.36
C ALA A 270 -16.35 -12.21 19.85
N THR A 271 -15.22 -12.06 19.16
CA THR A 271 -14.40 -13.20 18.70
C THR A 271 -13.48 -13.69 19.81
N SER A 272 -13.25 -15.00 19.91
CA SER A 272 -12.35 -15.60 20.90
C SER A 272 -11.68 -16.88 20.40
N SER A 273 -10.76 -17.42 21.21
CA SER A 273 -10.14 -18.74 21.02
C SER A 273 -10.88 -19.88 21.75
N GLY A 274 -11.94 -19.58 22.51
CA GLY A 274 -12.65 -20.55 23.33
C GLY A 274 -13.98 -20.05 23.90
N SER A 275 -14.79 -20.99 24.40
CA SER A 275 -16.15 -20.72 24.89
C SER A 275 -16.18 -19.95 26.22
N PRO A 276 -17.04 -18.93 26.35
CA PRO A 276 -17.24 -18.23 27.62
C PRO A 276 -18.01 -19.11 28.60
N ALA A 277 -18.10 -18.65 29.85
CA ALA A 277 -19.11 -19.13 30.77
C ALA A 277 -20.51 -18.84 30.20
N ALA A 278 -21.49 -19.71 30.45
CA ALA A 278 -22.85 -19.54 29.94
C ALA A 278 -23.54 -18.24 30.39
N SER A 279 -23.14 -17.68 31.52
CA SER A 279 -23.51 -16.35 32.03
C SER A 279 -22.35 -15.82 32.88
N GLY A 280 -22.33 -14.51 33.15
CA GLY A 280 -21.33 -13.97 34.07
C GLY A 280 -20.98 -12.51 33.83
N THR A 281 -19.69 -12.22 33.94
CA THR A 281 -19.15 -10.88 33.80
C THR A 281 -17.93 -10.88 32.89
N LEU A 282 -17.93 -9.97 31.94
CA LEU A 282 -16.82 -9.60 31.09
C LEU A 282 -16.03 -8.49 31.78
N ALA A 283 -14.77 -8.73 32.09
CA ALA A 283 -13.88 -7.74 32.69
C ALA A 283 -13.06 -7.05 31.59
N LYS A 284 -13.05 -5.71 31.55
CA LYS A 284 -12.34 -5.00 30.48
C LYS A 284 -10.82 -5.19 30.60
N VAL A 285 -10.19 -5.58 29.50
CA VAL A 285 -8.74 -5.69 29.34
C VAL A 285 -8.19 -4.45 28.62
N SER A 286 -8.83 -4.03 27.52
CA SER A 286 -8.42 -2.86 26.74
C SER A 286 -9.58 -2.26 25.93
N GLY A 287 -9.39 -1.04 25.41
CA GLY A 287 -10.39 -0.33 24.59
C GLY A 287 -11.41 0.50 25.38
N ASN A 288 -12.35 1.12 24.65
CA ASN A 288 -13.42 1.93 25.22
C ASN A 288 -14.61 1.06 25.64
N GLY A 289 -15.33 1.47 26.70
CA GLY A 289 -16.47 0.75 27.27
C GLY A 289 -16.43 0.64 28.80
N ASP A 290 -17.51 0.15 29.39
CA ASP A 290 -17.60 -0.08 30.84
C ASP A 290 -16.49 -1.01 31.35
N ALA A 291 -16.04 -0.80 32.60
CA ALA A 291 -14.98 -1.61 33.21
C ALA A 291 -15.39 -3.08 33.41
N SER A 292 -16.69 -3.31 33.55
CA SER A 292 -17.30 -4.61 33.77
C SER A 292 -18.66 -4.64 33.09
N ILE A 293 -18.93 -5.69 32.33
CA ILE A 293 -20.20 -5.91 31.64
C ILE A 293 -20.78 -7.24 32.13
N LYS A 294 -21.95 -7.19 32.76
CA LYS A 294 -22.69 -8.41 33.11
C LYS A 294 -23.46 -8.91 31.90
N PHE A 295 -23.40 -10.22 31.68
CA PHE A 295 -24.18 -10.89 30.66
C PHE A 295 -25.01 -12.03 31.26
N SER A 296 -26.28 -12.11 30.87
CA SER A 296 -27.24 -13.10 31.36
C SER A 296 -27.11 -14.44 30.66
N SER A 297 -26.70 -14.42 29.40
CA SER A 297 -26.47 -15.60 28.57
C SER A 297 -25.41 -15.32 27.53
N SER A 298 -24.73 -16.38 27.10
CA SER A 298 -23.87 -16.36 25.92
C SER A 298 -24.26 -17.46 24.95
N GLU A 299 -24.20 -17.19 23.65
CA GLU A 299 -24.39 -18.19 22.60
C GLU A 299 -23.27 -18.09 21.56
N ALA A 300 -22.98 -19.20 20.89
CA ALA A 300 -22.03 -19.21 19.79
C ALA A 300 -22.57 -18.37 18.63
N ASP A 301 -21.67 -17.63 17.99
CA ASP A 301 -21.94 -16.75 16.86
C ASP A 301 -20.87 -16.97 15.79
N SER A 302 -21.16 -16.60 14.55
CA SER A 302 -20.12 -16.52 13.52
C SER A 302 -19.38 -15.20 13.66
N GLY A 303 -18.05 -15.27 13.76
CA GLY A 303 -17.23 -14.07 13.73
C GLY A 303 -17.33 -13.31 12.41
N ASN A 304 -17.76 -13.97 11.33
CA ASN A 304 -17.96 -13.37 10.01
C ASN A 304 -19.27 -12.55 9.94
N PRO A 305 -19.23 -11.23 9.68
CA PRO A 305 -20.42 -10.39 9.58
C PRO A 305 -21.24 -10.63 8.30
N PHE A 306 -20.76 -11.45 7.36
CA PHE A 306 -21.48 -11.83 6.15
C PHE A 306 -22.11 -13.23 6.25
N TRP A 307 -22.17 -13.82 7.44
CA TRP A 307 -22.62 -15.19 7.65
C TRP A 307 -23.82 -15.25 8.59
N GLU A 308 -24.87 -15.98 8.20
CA GLU A 308 -25.97 -16.31 9.09
C GLU A 308 -25.72 -17.65 9.79
N ALA A 309 -25.58 -17.59 11.11
CA ALA A 309 -25.33 -18.76 11.95
C ALA A 309 -26.48 -19.79 11.89
N ASP A 310 -27.73 -19.33 11.83
CA ASP A 310 -28.92 -20.19 11.86
C ASP A 310 -29.09 -21.02 10.58
N THR A 311 -28.77 -20.44 9.43
CA THR A 311 -28.86 -21.13 8.13
C THR A 311 -27.55 -21.81 7.74
N GLY A 312 -26.43 -21.42 8.38
CA GLY A 312 -25.10 -21.93 8.06
C GLY A 312 -24.64 -21.53 6.66
N GLN A 313 -24.97 -20.32 6.22
CA GLN A 313 -24.67 -19.82 4.86
C GLN A 313 -24.28 -18.35 4.88
N LEU A 314 -23.69 -17.88 3.77
CA LEU A 314 -23.46 -16.46 3.55
C LEU A 314 -24.79 -15.70 3.41
N ASP A 315 -24.88 -14.52 4.00
CA ASP A 315 -26.00 -13.58 3.88
C ASP A 315 -25.48 -12.14 3.86
N PHE A 316 -24.85 -11.80 2.73
CA PHE A 316 -24.46 -10.43 2.47
C PHE A 316 -25.65 -9.44 2.48
N PRO A 317 -26.87 -9.79 2.01
CA PRO A 317 -28.04 -8.92 2.16
C PRO A 317 -28.34 -8.45 3.59
N GLN A 318 -28.22 -9.32 4.59
CA GLN A 318 -28.38 -8.91 5.99
C GLN A 318 -27.40 -7.81 6.39
N TYR A 319 -26.12 -7.96 6.03
CA TYR A 319 -25.11 -6.94 6.28
C TYR A 319 -25.46 -5.61 5.60
N VAL A 320 -25.88 -5.65 4.34
CA VAL A 320 -26.22 -4.45 3.56
C VAL A 320 -27.44 -3.73 4.14
N ASN A 321 -28.48 -4.47 4.54
CA ASN A 321 -29.66 -3.89 5.19
C ASN A 321 -29.30 -3.23 6.53
N THR A 322 -28.41 -3.85 7.30
CA THR A 322 -28.05 -3.39 8.65
C THR A 322 -27.10 -2.19 8.62
N TYR A 323 -26.04 -2.26 7.80
CA TYR A 323 -24.92 -1.32 7.87
C TYR A 323 -24.75 -0.42 6.64
N MET A 324 -25.42 -0.75 5.53
CA MET A 324 -25.25 -0.07 4.24
C MET A 324 -26.55 0.60 3.75
N LYS A 325 -27.54 0.77 4.63
CA LYS A 325 -28.84 1.40 4.30
C LYS A 325 -29.57 0.70 3.14
N GLY A 326 -29.42 -0.62 3.01
CA GLY A 326 -30.12 -1.43 2.01
C GLY A 326 -29.55 -1.36 0.59
N GLN A 327 -28.41 -0.71 0.37
CA GLN A 327 -27.77 -0.62 -0.95
C GLN A 327 -26.24 -0.70 -0.84
N CYS A 328 -25.62 -1.39 -1.79
CA CYS A 328 -24.17 -1.43 -1.94
C CYS A 328 -23.80 -1.32 -3.43
N ASP A 329 -23.11 -0.25 -3.80
CA ASP A 329 -22.80 0.06 -5.20
C ASP A 329 -21.35 -0.26 -5.55
N VAL A 330 -20.44 -0.12 -4.58
CA VAL A 330 -19.01 -0.40 -4.76
C VAL A 330 -18.48 -1.13 -3.53
N ILE A 331 -17.70 -2.20 -3.74
CA ILE A 331 -16.97 -2.88 -2.66
C ILE A 331 -15.49 -2.91 -3.00
N CYS A 332 -14.65 -2.41 -2.10
CA CYS A 332 -13.19 -2.47 -2.21
C CYS A 332 -12.65 -3.53 -1.24
N PHE A 333 -12.03 -4.59 -1.76
CA PHE A 333 -11.37 -5.62 -0.96
C PHE A 333 -9.85 -5.40 -0.93
N LEU A 334 -9.29 -5.21 0.26
CA LEU A 334 -7.84 -5.21 0.52
C LEU A 334 -7.50 -6.36 1.48
N LEU A 335 -7.10 -7.50 0.91
CA LEU A 335 -6.83 -8.79 1.56
C LEU A 335 -5.68 -9.49 0.78
N THR A 336 -4.74 -10.26 1.32
CA THR A 336 -4.66 -11.04 2.57
C THR A 336 -3.20 -11.07 3.04
N TRP A 337 -2.67 -10.04 3.70
CA TRP A 337 -1.31 -10.19 4.24
C TRP A 337 -1.23 -11.38 5.21
N ASN A 338 -2.36 -11.88 5.70
CA ASN A 338 -2.50 -13.07 6.53
C ASN A 338 -2.51 -14.39 5.72
N GLY A 339 -2.02 -15.47 6.34
CA GLY A 339 -2.01 -16.81 5.75
C GLY A 339 -0.99 -17.01 4.63
N GLN A 340 0.00 -16.12 4.52
CA GLN A 340 1.02 -16.18 3.48
C GLN A 340 2.29 -16.89 3.93
N THR A 341 3.06 -17.32 2.94
CA THR A 341 4.42 -17.86 3.12
C THR A 341 5.33 -17.20 2.11
N ALA A 342 6.63 -17.13 2.42
CA ALA A 342 7.62 -16.62 1.47
C ALA A 342 7.66 -17.52 0.21
N TRP A 343 7.94 -16.89 -0.95
CA TRP A 343 8.06 -17.56 -2.26
C TRP A 343 6.79 -18.25 -2.76
N LYS A 344 5.61 -17.88 -2.26
CA LYS A 344 4.35 -18.46 -2.72
C LYS A 344 4.05 -18.04 -4.16
N THR A 345 3.72 -19.03 -4.98
CA THR A 345 3.43 -18.86 -6.42
C THR A 345 1.99 -19.24 -6.77
N ASP A 346 1.36 -20.13 -6.00
CA ASP A 346 0.00 -20.60 -6.23
C ASP A 346 -1.00 -19.95 -5.25
N PHE A 347 -2.05 -19.36 -5.82
CA PHE A 347 -3.14 -18.70 -5.11
C PHE A 347 -4.50 -19.29 -5.46
N SER A 348 -4.54 -20.46 -6.12
CA SER A 348 -5.78 -21.06 -6.62
C SER A 348 -6.80 -21.34 -5.50
N GLU A 349 -6.37 -21.85 -4.35
CA GLU A 349 -7.26 -22.10 -3.20
C GLU A 349 -7.78 -20.79 -2.58
N VAL A 350 -6.93 -19.77 -2.51
CA VAL A 350 -7.29 -18.43 -2.01
C VAL A 350 -8.36 -17.82 -2.91
N ILE A 351 -8.15 -17.87 -4.23
CA ILE A 351 -9.09 -17.37 -5.24
C ILE A 351 -10.38 -18.19 -5.23
N MET A 352 -10.32 -19.52 -5.15
CA MET A 352 -11.51 -20.36 -5.07
C MET A 352 -12.38 -20.00 -3.86
N THR A 353 -11.74 -19.75 -2.70
CA THR A 353 -12.43 -19.27 -1.51
C THR A 353 -13.04 -17.88 -1.73
N ALA A 354 -12.28 -16.96 -2.33
CA ALA A 354 -12.76 -15.61 -2.63
C ALA A 354 -13.96 -15.62 -3.60
N LYS A 355 -13.93 -16.48 -4.63
CA LYS A 355 -15.03 -16.67 -5.58
C LYS A 355 -16.34 -17.00 -4.90
N SER A 356 -16.35 -17.88 -3.89
CA SER A 356 -17.60 -18.21 -3.18
C SER A 356 -18.29 -16.98 -2.54
N LEU A 357 -17.52 -16.03 -2.01
CA LEU A 357 -18.06 -14.77 -1.50
C LEU A 357 -18.47 -13.83 -2.62
N ILE A 358 -17.62 -13.65 -3.65
CA ILE A 358 -17.90 -12.74 -4.75
C ILE A 358 -19.13 -13.18 -5.56
N ASP A 359 -19.27 -14.47 -5.84
CA ASP A 359 -20.42 -15.04 -6.53
C ASP A 359 -21.71 -14.80 -5.73
N HIS A 360 -21.65 -14.97 -4.40
CA HIS A 360 -22.78 -14.66 -3.51
C HIS A 360 -23.15 -13.17 -3.53
N ILE A 361 -22.15 -12.29 -3.46
CA ILE A 361 -22.37 -10.84 -3.55
C ILE A 361 -23.01 -10.48 -4.89
N HIS A 362 -22.44 -10.95 -6.00
CA HIS A 362 -22.92 -10.60 -7.34
C HIS A 362 -24.33 -11.15 -7.62
N ALA A 363 -24.65 -12.35 -7.12
CA ALA A 363 -26.00 -12.91 -7.23
C ALA A 363 -27.06 -12.04 -6.53
N ASN A 364 -26.72 -11.44 -5.38
CA ASN A 364 -27.65 -10.61 -4.61
C ASN A 364 -27.62 -9.12 -5.02
N TYR A 365 -26.49 -8.64 -5.53
CA TYR A 365 -26.25 -7.25 -5.92
C TYR A 365 -25.56 -7.17 -7.30
N PRO A 366 -26.25 -7.53 -8.39
CA PRO A 366 -25.64 -7.65 -9.72
C PRO A 366 -25.12 -6.33 -10.30
N ALA A 367 -25.61 -5.19 -9.82
CA ALA A 367 -25.13 -3.86 -10.21
C ALA A 367 -23.86 -3.41 -9.46
N CYS A 368 -23.56 -4.04 -8.31
CA CYS A 368 -22.41 -3.68 -7.48
C CYS A 368 -21.10 -3.90 -8.23
N LYS A 369 -20.21 -2.90 -8.18
CA LYS A 369 -18.85 -3.00 -8.72
C LYS A 369 -17.88 -3.46 -7.64
N VAL A 370 -17.10 -4.48 -7.97
CA VAL A 370 -16.14 -5.08 -7.03
C VAL A 370 -14.72 -4.67 -7.43
N LYS A 371 -13.98 -4.08 -6.49
CA LYS A 371 -12.59 -3.66 -6.65
C LYS A 371 -11.70 -4.59 -5.83
N ILE A 372 -10.87 -5.38 -6.49
CA ILE A 372 -9.89 -6.26 -5.84
C ILE A 372 -8.57 -5.51 -5.78
N MET A 373 -8.22 -5.00 -4.59
CA MET A 373 -6.99 -4.27 -4.39
C MET A 373 -5.82 -5.25 -4.20
N GLY A 374 -4.73 -5.00 -4.92
CA GLY A 374 -3.44 -5.64 -4.62
C GLY A 374 -2.91 -5.21 -3.25
N ILE A 375 -1.99 -5.99 -2.68
CA ILE A 375 -1.26 -5.58 -1.48
C ILE A 375 0.01 -4.82 -1.86
N GLN A 376 0.42 -3.91 -0.98
CA GLN A 376 1.72 -3.26 -1.03
C GLN A 376 2.87 -4.25 -0.81
N LEU A 377 4.09 -3.85 -1.16
CA LEU A 377 5.29 -4.58 -0.78
C LEU A 377 5.64 -4.40 0.70
N PRO A 378 6.29 -5.40 1.33
CA PRO A 378 6.73 -5.29 2.71
C PRO A 378 7.85 -4.26 2.88
N SER A 379 8.16 -3.91 4.13
CA SER A 379 9.37 -3.14 4.47
C SER A 379 10.62 -3.89 4.02
N LEU A 380 11.52 -3.15 3.36
CA LEU A 380 12.73 -3.69 2.75
C LEU A 380 13.99 -3.35 3.56
N ASN A 381 13.86 -2.57 4.62
CA ASN A 381 14.94 -2.11 5.50
C ASN A 381 14.88 -2.77 6.89
N GLY A 382 14.40 -4.01 6.97
CA GLY A 382 14.47 -4.83 8.18
C GLY A 382 13.17 -4.96 8.98
N GLY A 383 12.06 -4.33 8.55
CA GLY A 383 10.78 -4.40 9.26
C GLY A 383 10.23 -5.83 9.39
N MET A 384 10.44 -6.68 8.38
CA MET A 384 10.05 -8.10 8.47
C MET A 384 10.80 -8.83 9.58
N GLY A 385 12.12 -8.58 9.71
CA GLY A 385 12.92 -9.14 10.79
C GLY A 385 12.53 -8.58 12.16
N ALA A 386 12.13 -7.31 12.24
CA ALA A 386 11.65 -6.70 13.47
C ALA A 386 10.36 -7.35 14.00
N ASN A 387 9.40 -7.68 13.13
CA ASN A 387 8.16 -8.34 13.54
C ASN A 387 8.29 -9.85 13.73
N TYR A 388 9.06 -10.52 12.87
CA TYR A 388 9.00 -11.98 12.72
C TYR A 388 10.32 -12.68 13.06
N GLY A 389 11.33 -11.93 13.51
CA GLY A 389 12.63 -12.44 13.93
C GLY A 389 13.49 -12.94 12.77
N ALA A 390 14.48 -13.79 13.09
CA ALA A 390 15.46 -14.32 12.14
C ALA A 390 15.27 -15.82 11.83
N ALA A 391 14.24 -16.47 12.40
CA ALA A 391 13.96 -17.88 12.16
C ALA A 391 13.37 -18.05 10.74
N GLY A 392 14.25 -18.30 9.77
CA GLY A 392 13.96 -18.17 8.33
C GLY A 392 13.18 -19.33 7.71
N LYS A 393 12.11 -18.95 6.99
CA LYS A 393 11.37 -19.59 5.86
C LYS A 393 9.94 -18.99 5.73
N GLY A 394 9.44 -18.34 6.78
CA GLY A 394 8.17 -17.60 6.78
C GLY A 394 8.35 -16.10 6.47
N TYR A 395 7.60 -15.25 7.16
CA TYR A 395 7.61 -13.79 6.97
C TYR A 395 9.00 -13.15 7.15
N ALA A 396 9.89 -13.76 7.94
CA ALA A 396 11.26 -13.28 8.10
C ALA A 396 12.06 -13.24 6.77
N ASP A 397 11.69 -14.03 5.76
CA ASP A 397 12.29 -13.96 4.42
C ASP A 397 11.67 -12.80 3.63
N THR A 398 12.34 -11.65 3.71
CA THR A 398 11.82 -10.38 3.16
C THR A 398 11.62 -10.45 1.65
N TYR A 399 12.63 -10.91 0.90
CA TYR A 399 12.50 -10.97 -0.56
C TYR A 399 11.53 -12.06 -1.00
N GLY A 400 11.50 -13.20 -0.31
CA GLY A 400 10.47 -14.20 -0.56
C GLY A 400 9.05 -13.66 -0.35
N MET A 401 8.83 -12.77 0.62
CA MET A 401 7.54 -12.09 0.80
C MET A 401 7.25 -11.03 -0.27
N VAL A 402 8.25 -10.34 -0.80
CA VAL A 402 8.10 -9.48 -2.00
C VAL A 402 7.60 -10.32 -3.19
N VAL A 403 8.22 -11.47 -3.43
CA VAL A 403 7.81 -12.39 -4.51
C VAL A 403 6.37 -12.87 -4.32
N THR A 404 6.00 -13.26 -3.08
CA THR A 404 4.63 -13.64 -2.73
C THR A 404 3.63 -12.52 -3.02
N ALA A 405 3.92 -11.28 -2.63
CA ALA A 405 3.03 -10.14 -2.87
C ALA A 405 2.80 -9.88 -4.36
N LEU A 406 3.88 -9.86 -5.16
CA LEU A 406 3.78 -9.67 -6.62
C LEU A 406 3.02 -10.80 -7.31
N ASN A 407 3.24 -12.05 -6.90
CA ASN A 407 2.52 -13.19 -7.46
C ASN A 407 1.02 -13.17 -7.10
N MET A 408 0.67 -12.74 -5.88
CA MET A 408 -0.74 -12.59 -5.48
C MET A 408 -1.42 -11.50 -6.30
N ASN A 409 -0.76 -10.35 -6.44
CA ASN A 409 -1.25 -9.23 -7.23
C ASN A 409 -1.50 -9.62 -8.69
N LYS A 410 -0.58 -10.41 -9.27
CA LYS A 410 -0.76 -11.02 -10.60
C LYS A 410 -1.94 -11.98 -10.66
N ALA A 411 -2.12 -12.81 -9.64
CA ALA A 411 -3.25 -13.75 -9.58
C ALA A 411 -4.60 -13.03 -9.48
N TYR A 412 -4.66 -11.93 -8.71
CA TYR A 412 -5.86 -11.08 -8.63
C TYR A 412 -6.17 -10.35 -9.93
N GLN A 413 -5.17 -9.81 -10.63
CA GLN A 413 -5.36 -9.24 -11.97
C GLN A 413 -5.91 -10.30 -12.94
N SER A 414 -5.32 -11.49 -12.97
CA SER A 414 -5.80 -12.59 -13.82
C SER A 414 -7.25 -12.97 -13.51
N TRP A 415 -7.60 -13.08 -12.22
CA TRP A 415 -8.97 -13.41 -11.81
C TRP A 415 -9.97 -12.33 -12.24
N CYS A 416 -9.65 -11.04 -12.05
CA CYS A 416 -10.53 -9.95 -12.49
C CYS A 416 -10.73 -9.92 -14.01
N ASN A 417 -9.80 -10.49 -14.78
CA ASN A 417 -9.87 -10.57 -16.24
C ASN A 417 -10.61 -11.81 -16.76
N GLU A 418 -10.99 -12.75 -15.88
CA GLU A 418 -11.82 -13.89 -16.27
C GLU A 418 -13.16 -13.40 -16.86
N THR A 419 -13.69 -14.11 -17.85
CA THR A 419 -14.86 -13.67 -18.63
C THR A 419 -16.10 -13.56 -17.74
N GLU A 420 -16.19 -14.44 -16.76
CA GLU A 420 -17.25 -14.52 -15.75
C GLU A 420 -17.29 -13.31 -14.82
N TYR A 421 -16.15 -12.61 -14.64
CA TYR A 421 -15.98 -11.59 -13.60
C TYR A 421 -15.73 -10.17 -14.16
N SER A 422 -15.07 -10.07 -15.32
CA SER A 422 -14.56 -8.81 -15.90
C SER A 422 -15.62 -7.72 -16.20
N SER A 423 -16.92 -8.07 -16.21
CA SER A 423 -18.01 -7.09 -16.39
C SER A 423 -18.34 -6.27 -15.12
N PHE A 424 -17.95 -6.78 -13.94
CA PHE A 424 -18.24 -6.13 -12.65
C PHE A 424 -17.04 -6.07 -11.69
N MET A 425 -15.97 -6.84 -11.95
CA MET A 425 -14.73 -6.81 -11.19
C MET A 425 -13.64 -5.99 -11.88
N GLU A 426 -12.81 -5.32 -11.06
CA GLU A 426 -11.60 -4.66 -11.51
C GLU A 426 -10.46 -4.87 -10.50
N TYR A 427 -9.27 -5.18 -11.00
CA TYR A 427 -8.06 -5.18 -10.20
C TYR A 427 -7.53 -3.75 -10.01
N VAL A 428 -7.19 -3.42 -8.77
CA VAL A 428 -6.71 -2.09 -8.39
C VAL A 428 -5.29 -2.21 -7.81
N ASP A 429 -4.31 -1.73 -8.55
CA ASP A 429 -2.90 -1.93 -8.20
C ASP A 429 -2.38 -0.93 -7.16
N VAL A 430 -2.15 -1.46 -5.95
CA VAL A 430 -1.49 -0.73 -4.86
C VAL A 430 0.03 -0.82 -4.96
N ALA A 431 0.59 -1.94 -5.44
CA ALA A 431 2.02 -2.21 -5.29
C ALA A 431 2.88 -1.22 -6.07
N SER A 432 2.52 -0.90 -7.32
CA SER A 432 3.30 0.07 -8.10
C SER A 432 3.21 1.49 -7.54
N GLN A 433 2.14 1.83 -6.81
CA GLN A 433 1.89 3.19 -6.31
C GLN A 433 2.32 3.39 -4.84
N PHE A 434 2.89 2.37 -4.21
CA PHE A 434 3.30 2.39 -2.81
C PHE A 434 4.82 2.45 -2.66
N ASP A 435 5.31 3.43 -1.90
CA ASP A 435 6.73 3.58 -1.60
C ASP A 435 7.14 2.70 -0.41
N SER A 436 7.49 1.45 -0.69
CA SER A 436 7.91 0.50 0.36
C SER A 436 9.24 0.82 1.04
N GLU A 437 9.97 1.83 0.54
CA GLU A 437 11.25 2.25 1.12
C GLU A 437 11.08 3.41 2.10
N TYR A 438 10.14 4.33 1.86
CA TYR A 438 9.97 5.54 2.67
C TYR A 438 8.63 5.64 3.41
N ASN A 439 7.65 4.81 3.08
CA ASN A 439 6.32 4.84 3.70
C ASN A 439 5.99 3.61 4.57
N MET A 440 7.04 2.91 4.98
CA MET A 440 6.99 1.90 6.04
C MET A 440 7.49 2.49 7.37
N PRO A 441 7.04 1.99 8.54
CA PRO A 441 7.50 2.48 9.83
C PRO A 441 8.99 2.18 10.08
N GLU A 442 9.72 3.17 10.58
CA GLU A 442 11.16 3.10 10.83
C GLU A 442 11.58 3.84 12.11
N THR A 443 12.78 3.53 12.61
CA THR A 443 13.43 4.24 13.72
C THR A 443 14.91 4.44 13.46
N ASP A 444 15.50 5.50 14.02
CA ASP A 444 16.96 5.67 14.04
C ASP A 444 17.59 4.66 15.00
N LYS A 445 18.67 4.01 14.56
CA LYS A 445 19.48 3.09 15.37
C LYS A 445 20.97 3.29 15.06
N PRO A 446 21.88 3.21 16.06
CA PRO A 446 23.31 3.21 15.78
C PRO A 446 23.69 2.14 14.74
N VAL A 447 24.48 2.51 13.73
CA VAL A 447 24.91 1.60 12.64
C VAL A 447 25.68 0.38 13.15
N ASN A 448 26.26 0.48 14.35
CA ASN A 448 26.77 -0.64 15.13
C ASN A 448 26.93 -0.21 16.60
N THR A 449 27.27 -1.17 17.46
CA THR A 449 27.37 -0.99 18.93
C THR A 449 28.46 -0.01 19.39
N ARG A 450 29.33 0.48 18.49
CA ARG A 450 30.43 1.41 18.80
C ARG A 450 30.39 2.70 17.99
N SER A 451 29.31 2.95 17.24
CA SER A 451 29.19 4.12 16.39
C SER A 451 28.11 5.06 16.89
N ASN A 452 28.39 6.36 16.86
CA ASN A 452 27.37 7.39 17.09
C ASN A 452 26.61 7.77 15.81
N LYS A 453 27.01 7.24 14.65
CA LYS A 453 26.24 7.39 13.41
C LYS A 453 25.00 6.51 13.48
N THR A 454 23.86 7.02 13.04
CA THR A 454 22.60 6.27 12.98
C THR A 454 22.23 5.93 11.54
N GLU A 455 21.45 4.86 11.39
CA GLU A 455 20.72 4.48 10.18
C GLU A 455 19.24 4.32 10.51
N LYS A 456 18.39 4.43 9.48
CA LYS A 456 16.97 4.08 9.59
C LYS A 456 16.80 2.59 9.41
N ILE A 457 16.17 1.95 10.40
CA ILE A 457 15.76 0.54 10.31
C ILE A 457 14.24 0.42 10.38
N GLY A 458 13.68 -0.51 9.62
CA GLY A 458 12.26 -0.80 9.63
C GLY A 458 11.84 -1.41 10.97
N THR A 459 10.71 -0.97 11.50
CA THR A 459 10.10 -1.49 12.74
C THR A 459 8.83 -2.28 12.48
N ASN A 460 8.25 -2.16 11.29
CA ASN A 460 7.13 -2.97 10.85
C ASN A 460 7.29 -3.49 9.41
N GLY A 461 7.12 -4.79 9.23
CA GLY A 461 7.24 -5.49 7.95
C GLY A 461 6.04 -5.37 7.04
N VAL A 462 4.83 -5.27 7.62
CA VAL A 462 3.56 -5.40 6.91
C VAL A 462 2.75 -4.11 6.96
N HIS A 463 2.63 -3.50 8.13
CA HIS A 463 1.75 -2.36 8.34
C HIS A 463 2.47 -1.05 7.96
N PRO A 464 1.94 -0.26 7.02
CA PRO A 464 2.52 1.02 6.63
C PRO A 464 2.55 2.06 7.74
N SER A 465 3.35 3.12 7.52
CA SER A 465 3.16 4.38 8.25
C SER A 465 1.86 5.05 7.79
N THR A 466 1.42 6.11 8.47
CA THR A 466 0.24 6.87 8.03
C THR A 466 0.36 7.35 6.58
N ALA A 467 1.54 7.82 6.16
CA ALA A 467 1.78 8.24 4.79
C ALA A 467 1.61 7.09 3.79
N GLY A 468 2.01 5.86 4.15
CA GLY A 468 1.78 4.70 3.30
C GLY A 468 0.31 4.30 3.22
N TYR A 469 -0.45 4.41 4.32
CA TYR A 469 -1.91 4.25 4.24
C TYR A 469 -2.56 5.31 3.36
N TYR A 470 -2.03 6.52 3.31
CA TYR A 470 -2.52 7.57 2.40
C TYR A 470 -2.20 7.25 0.93
N GLN A 471 -1.07 6.62 0.62
CA GLN A 471 -0.83 6.11 -0.73
C GLN A 471 -1.84 5.04 -1.17
N ILE A 472 -2.25 4.15 -0.24
CA ILE A 472 -3.35 3.19 -0.52
C ILE A 472 -4.65 3.94 -0.81
N ALA A 473 -4.94 5.00 -0.06
CA ALA A 473 -6.11 5.85 -0.28
C ALA A 473 -6.07 6.58 -1.63
N ASP A 474 -4.91 7.07 -2.04
CA ASP A 474 -4.73 7.74 -3.34
C ASP A 474 -5.00 6.79 -4.51
N VAL A 475 -4.64 5.52 -4.39
CA VAL A 475 -4.98 4.49 -5.38
C VAL A 475 -6.51 4.36 -5.52
N VAL A 476 -7.23 4.31 -4.40
CA VAL A 476 -8.70 4.24 -4.40
C VAL A 476 -9.30 5.52 -4.98
N TYR A 477 -8.78 6.68 -4.61
CA TYR A 477 -9.20 7.97 -5.16
C TYR A 477 -9.10 8.00 -6.69
N ARG A 478 -7.95 7.63 -7.26
CA ARG A 478 -7.75 7.63 -8.73
C ARG A 478 -8.66 6.64 -9.44
N ASN A 479 -8.79 5.42 -8.90
CA ASN A 479 -9.72 4.43 -9.45
C ASN A 479 -11.16 4.93 -9.40
N PHE A 480 -11.58 5.51 -8.28
CA PHE A 480 -12.96 5.97 -8.09
C PHE A 480 -13.30 7.11 -9.05
N VAL A 481 -12.46 8.15 -9.11
CA VAL A 481 -12.66 9.28 -10.03
C VAL A 481 -12.79 8.80 -11.47
N ALA A 482 -11.90 7.91 -11.92
CA ALA A 482 -11.88 7.41 -13.28
C ALA A 482 -13.12 6.58 -13.68
N ASN A 483 -13.82 5.99 -12.70
CA ASN A 483 -14.95 5.09 -12.94
C ASN A 483 -16.32 5.71 -12.64
N PHE A 484 -16.41 6.65 -11.70
CA PHE A 484 -17.69 7.10 -11.14
C PHE A 484 -17.91 8.61 -11.16
N CYS A 485 -16.87 9.40 -11.49
CA CYS A 485 -16.93 10.87 -11.53
C CYS A 485 -16.75 11.41 -12.96
N GLN A 486 -17.31 10.66 -13.93
CA GLN A 486 -17.14 10.88 -15.38
C GLN A 486 -18.40 11.43 -16.05
#